data_AF-A0A375GET0-F1
#
_entry.id   AF-A0A375GET0-F1
#
_cell.length_a   1.000
_cell.length_b   1.000
_cell.length_c   1.000
_cell.angle_alpha   90.00
_cell.angle_beta   90.00
_cell.angle_gamma   90.00
#
_symmetry.space_group_name_H-M   'P 1'
#
loop_
_entity.id
_entity.type
_entity.pdbx_description
1 polymer ?
#
loop_
_entity_poly.entity_id
_entity_poly.type
_entity_poly.pdbx_seq_one_letter_code
_entity_poly.pdbx_strand_id
1 'polypeptide(L)' 'MERSITGFHRDEEGHWVAELDCGHGQHVRHDPPWQLRPWTQSEQGRAGMIGMRVNCLKCDRNEAPAEWALARASQPAGR' A
#
# COMPACT_ATOMS: atom_id res chain seq x y z
N MET A 1 -8.87 0.34 -11.53
CA MET A 1 -7.81 1.22 -12.06
C MET A 1 -6.47 0.80 -11.51
N GLU A 2 -5.48 0.56 -12.37
CA GLU A 2 -4.16 0.07 -11.96
C GLU A 2 -3.27 1.19 -11.41
N ARG A 3 -2.61 0.91 -10.28
CA ARG A 3 -1.73 1.84 -9.56
C ARG A 3 -0.47 1.12 -9.09
N SER A 4 0.66 1.82 -9.13
CA SER A 4 1.94 1.25 -8.75
C SER A 4 2.12 1.31 -7.23
N ILE A 5 2.66 0.24 -6.65
CA ILE A 5 3.06 0.22 -5.24
C ILE A 5 4.31 1.09 -5.06
N THR A 6 4.24 2.06 -4.15
CA THR A 6 5.32 3.00 -3.83
C THR A 6 5.95 2.75 -2.47
N GLY A 7 5.28 1.98 -1.60
CA GLY A 7 5.74 1.74 -0.24
C GLY A 7 4.85 0.76 0.52
N PHE A 8 5.17 0.58 1.80
CA PHE A 8 4.41 -0.22 2.72
C PHE A 8 4.47 0.39 4.12
N HIS A 9 3.35 0.38 4.83
CA HIS A 9 3.30 0.64 6.26
C HIS A 9 2.44 -0.41 6.97
N ARG A 10 2.49 -0.43 8.29
CA ARG A 10 1.52 -1.16 9.10
C ARG A 10 0.48 -0.17 9.60
N ASP A 11 -0.78 -0.57 9.57
CA ASP A 11 -1.84 0.16 10.25
C ASP A 11 -1.78 -0.01 11.78
N GLU A 12 -2.73 0.59 12.47
CA GLU A 12 -2.84 0.55 13.94
C GLU A 12 -3.05 -0.87 14.49
N GLU A 13 -3.61 -1.77 13.67
CA GLU A 13 -3.80 -3.18 14.00
C GLU A 13 -2.57 -4.04 13.66
N GLY A 14 -1.53 -3.44 13.07
CA GLY A 14 -0.30 -4.12 12.67
C GLY A 14 -0.39 -4.84 11.32
N HIS A 15 -1.44 -4.61 10.53
CA HIS A 15 -1.59 -5.23 9.21
C HIS A 15 -0.83 -4.45 8.14
N TRP A 16 -0.18 -5.17 7.22
CA TRP A 16 0.50 -4.54 6.09
C TRP A 16 -0.47 -3.89 5.10
N VAL A 17 -0.20 -2.63 4.80
CA VAL A 17 -0.87 -1.82 3.79
C VAL A 17 0.15 -1.46 2.72
N ALA A 18 -0.11 -1.88 1.48
CA ALA A 18 0.62 -1.41 0.31
C ALA A 18 0.19 0.02 -0.02
N GLU A 19 1.15 0.90 -0.13
CA GLU A 19 0.99 2.31 -0.47
C GLU A 19 1.02 2.44 -1.98
N LEU A 20 0.02 3.12 -2.57
CA LEU A 20 -0.12 3.26 -4.01
C LEU A 20 0.18 4.69 -4.46
N ASP A 21 0.61 4.87 -5.71
CA ASP A 21 0.92 6.19 -6.29
C ASP A 21 -0.26 7.18 -6.25
N CYS A 22 -1.48 6.66 -6.27
CA CYS A 22 -2.70 7.47 -6.17
C CYS A 22 -3.00 7.97 -4.74
N GLY A 23 -2.19 7.64 -3.74
CA GLY A 23 -2.41 8.00 -2.34
C GLY A 23 -3.44 7.10 -1.62
N HIS A 24 -3.86 6.00 -2.23
CA HIS A 24 -4.65 4.98 -1.54
C HIS A 24 -3.77 3.89 -0.94
N GLY A 25 -4.29 3.24 0.11
CA GLY A 25 -3.72 2.03 0.67
C GLY A 25 -4.51 0.78 0.27
N GLN A 26 -3.82 -0.32 0.04
CA GLN A 26 -4.40 -1.65 -0.16
C GLN A 26 -3.85 -2.62 0.89
N HIS A 27 -4.72 -3.21 1.70
CA HIS A 27 -4.31 -4.27 2.64
C HIS A 27 -3.77 -5.49 1.89
N VAL A 28 -2.59 -5.94 2.29
CA VAL A 28 -1.88 -7.08 1.70
C VAL A 28 -1.61 -8.11 2.78
N ARG A 29 -2.68 -8.79 3.21
CA ARG A 29 -2.60 -9.80 4.27
C ARG A 29 -2.14 -11.15 3.70
N HIS A 30 -1.37 -11.87 4.51
CA HIS A 30 -1.06 -13.28 4.30
C HIS A 30 -1.80 -14.09 5.37
N ASP A 31 -2.93 -14.67 4.97
CA ASP A 31 -3.84 -15.42 5.84
C ASP A 31 -4.20 -16.77 5.19
N PRO A 32 -3.29 -17.77 5.20
CA PRO A 32 -3.57 -19.08 4.64
C PRO A 32 -4.71 -19.79 5.41
N PRO A 33 -5.62 -20.51 4.73
CA PRO A 33 -5.62 -20.82 3.30
C PRO A 33 -6.29 -19.77 2.40
N TRP A 34 -6.82 -18.68 2.97
CA TRP A 34 -7.70 -17.74 2.27
C TRP A 34 -6.94 -16.69 1.44
N GLN A 35 -5.79 -16.23 1.91
CA GLN A 35 -5.01 -15.17 1.28
C GLN A 35 -3.51 -15.51 1.28
N LEU A 36 -2.98 -15.92 0.12
CA LEU A 36 -1.59 -16.28 -0.04
C LEU A 36 -0.77 -15.12 -0.60
N ARG A 37 -0.22 -14.28 0.29
CA ARG A 37 0.78 -13.25 -0.06
C ARG A 37 2.12 -13.46 0.67
N PRO A 38 2.84 -14.58 0.48
CA PRO A 38 4.05 -14.89 1.25
C PRO A 38 5.14 -13.82 1.14
N TRP A 39 5.16 -13.05 0.06
CA TRP A 39 6.07 -11.91 -0.13
C TRP A 39 5.90 -10.81 0.93
N THR A 40 4.76 -10.71 1.63
CA THR A 40 4.54 -9.71 2.69
C THR A 40 5.32 -10.06 3.96
N GLN A 41 5.73 -11.32 4.11
CA GLN A 41 6.32 -11.86 5.33
C GLN A 41 7.78 -11.44 5.53
N SER A 42 8.46 -10.99 4.48
CA SER A 42 9.84 -10.49 4.56
C SER A 42 9.96 -9.08 4.00
N GLU A 43 10.91 -8.33 4.52
CA GLU A 43 11.20 -6.98 4.00
C GLU A 43 11.69 -7.03 2.55
N GLN A 44 12.55 -7.99 2.23
CA GLN A 44 13.04 -8.23 0.87
C GLN A 44 11.88 -8.56 -0.09
N GLY A 45 10.91 -9.36 0.34
CA GLY A 45 9.72 -9.67 -0.44
C GLY A 45 8.88 -8.42 -0.73
N ARG A 46 8.64 -7.58 0.28
CA ARG A 46 7.95 -6.29 0.09
C ARG A 46 8.73 -5.35 -0.82
N ALA A 47 10.04 -5.22 -0.63
CA ALA A 47 10.89 -4.39 -1.47
C ALA A 47 10.85 -4.82 -2.94
N GLY A 48 10.82 -6.13 -3.20
CA GLY A 48 10.67 -6.69 -4.56
C GLY A 48 9.31 -6.40 -5.23
N MET A 49 8.30 -6.00 -4.46
CA MET A 49 6.97 -5.64 -4.99
C MET A 49 6.83 -4.14 -5.28
N ILE A 50 7.80 -3.31 -4.89
CA ILE A 50 7.80 -1.88 -5.24
C ILE A 50 7.80 -1.72 -6.77
N GLY A 51 6.96 -0.82 -7.28
CA GLY A 51 6.75 -0.59 -8.70
C GLY A 51 5.70 -1.50 -9.35
N MET A 52 5.35 -2.64 -8.72
CA MET A 52 4.32 -3.52 -9.23
C MET A 52 2.96 -2.81 -9.28
N ARG A 53 2.24 -2.98 -10.39
CA ARG A 53 0.89 -2.45 -10.59
C ARG A 53 -0.16 -3.38 -9.98
N VAL A 54 -1.07 -2.81 -9.21
CA VAL A 54 -2.22 -3.50 -8.61
C VAL A 54 -3.50 -2.72 -8.85
N ASN A 55 -4.64 -3.41 -8.86
CA ASN A 55 -5.92 -2.74 -9.03
C ASN A 55 -6.34 -1.99 -7.75
N CYS A 56 -6.50 -0.68 -7.85
CA CYS A 56 -7.03 0.17 -6.80
C CYS A 56 -8.55 0.31 -6.90
N LEU A 57 -9.29 -0.47 -6.11
CA LEU A 57 -10.76 -0.40 -6.04
C LEU A 57 -11.29 0.93 -5.52
N LYS A 58 -10.48 1.69 -4.76
CA LYS A 58 -10.84 3.03 -4.27
C LYS A 58 -10.82 4.06 -5.41
N CYS A 59 -9.86 3.95 -6.33
CA CYS A 59 -9.89 4.74 -7.57
C CYS A 59 -11.10 4.38 -8.44
N ASP A 60 -11.42 3.09 -8.59
CA ASP A 60 -12.61 2.66 -9.36
C ASP A 60 -13.93 3.23 -8.79
N ARG A 61 -13.99 3.42 -7.47
CA ARG A 61 -15.13 4.00 -6.76
C ARG A 61 -15.06 5.52 -6.58
N ASN A 62 -14.04 6.16 -7.16
CA ASN A 62 -13.79 7.60 -7.07
C ASN A 62 -13.73 8.12 -5.61
N GLU A 63 -13.14 7.32 -4.72
CA GLU A 63 -12.93 7.67 -3.32
C GLU A 63 -11.72 8.58 -3.14
N ALA A 64 -11.77 9.47 -2.14
CA ALA A 64 -10.64 10.32 -1.77
C ALA A 64 -9.42 9.49 -1.31
N PRO A 65 -8.18 10.00 -1.50
CA PRO A 65 -6.97 9.37 -0.97
C PRO A 65 -7.01 9.29 0.56
N ALA A 66 -6.21 8.38 1.12
CA ALA A 66 -6.20 8.17 2.56
C ALA A 66 -5.52 9.34 3.29
N GLU A 67 -5.95 9.63 4.52
CA GLU A 67 -5.42 10.77 5.30
C GLU A 67 -3.90 10.69 5.53
N TRP A 68 -3.36 9.47 5.70
CA TRP A 68 -1.92 9.27 5.83
C TRP A 68 -1.14 9.75 4.60
N ALA A 69 -1.71 9.66 3.40
CA ALA A 69 -1.07 10.12 2.17
C ALA A 69 -0.98 11.65 2.13
N LEU A 70 -2.00 12.34 2.64
CA LEU A 70 -2.02 13.81 2.78
C LEU A 70 -0.97 14.27 3.80
N ALA A 71 -0.84 13.56 4.93
CA ALA A 71 0.16 13.84 5.95
C ALA A 71 1.60 13.65 5.43
N ARG A 72 1.83 12.71 4.49
CA ARG A 72 3.14 12.51 3.84
C ARG A 72 3.43 13.56 2.77
N ALA A 73 2.44 13.97 1.98
CA ALA A 73 2.58 15.07 1.04
C ALA A 73 2.89 16.41 1.72
N SER A 74 2.47 16.56 2.99
CA SER A 74 2.67 17.78 3.80
C SER A 74 4.00 17.81 4.56
N GLN A 75 4.80 16.74 4.52
CA GLN A 75 6.15 16.75 5.08
C GLN A 75 7.08 17.50 4.11
N PRO A 76 7.73 18.61 4.53
CA PRO A 76 8.69 19.27 3.66
C PRO A 76 9.78 18.28 3.31
N ALA A 77 10.04 18.11 2.01
CA ALA A 77 11.23 17.41 1.54
C ALA A 77 12.43 18.00 2.29
N GLY A 78 13.11 17.16 3.07
CA GLY A 78 14.13 17.59 4.02
C GLY A 78 15.16 18.54 3.41
N ARG A 79 15.55 19.51 4.24
CA ARG A 79 16.63 20.49 4.04
C ARG A 79 17.98 19.85 3.71
#